data_AF-A0A6J5AKN8-F1
#
_entry.id   AF-A0A6J5AKN8-F1
#
_cell.length_a   1.000
_cell.length_b   1.000
_cell.length_c   1.000
_cell.angle_alpha   90.00
_cell.angle_beta   90.00
_cell.angle_gamma   90.00
#
_symmetry.space_group_name_H-M   'P 1'
#
loop_
_entity.id
_entity.type
_entity.pdbx_description
1 polymer ?
#
loop_
_entity_poly.entity_id
_entity_poly.type
_entity_poly.pdbx_seq_one_letter_code
_entity_poly.pdbx_strand_id
1 'polypeptide(L)'
;MNAPDLIEEQHLGLYRRTTESAVEWWRVSVADRPETYRLEHGVDHGERHGAADLDLVVDAENLRAKLKKWRREGFALQSTDDTDLAPGSERDEFMPQLRRAAAHARAAKQDERPGEATTVRIGGIDVPCGTGHPLVPRVNPAYLFSARFDDILEDIAENRRVMLIGHTGAGKTSLIEQVAARSQHGVLRSNMNGQTTVGDFVGFWTVKGGETLWVDGVLPTAMREGLWLIVDEIDFAEPSILAALTAVLEPHGRLVLKEKGNEIVAPHPSFRLFATANAVGAMSQFRHLYQGANLMNEAFLDRWRVYLLDYLSPAEETEVLVRTLAPHMTRPLAVTLAAIAADCRTAFAREDLSSAFSTRRLIDWAELMLRTGEPERAAGPAIYAKVSPEDAALIRGIIRHHIAPAG
;
A
#
# COMPACT_ATOMS: atom_id res chain seq x y z
N MET A 1 17.60 34.36 -28.24
CA MET A 1 17.28 35.06 -26.97
C MET A 1 16.07 34.35 -26.41
N ASN A 2 16.31 33.35 -25.57
CA ASN A 2 15.24 32.49 -25.03
C ASN A 2 14.53 33.27 -23.92
N ALA A 3 13.20 33.39 -24.03
CA ALA A 3 12.37 33.89 -22.94
C ALA A 3 12.40 32.87 -21.79
N PRO A 4 12.36 33.31 -20.53
CA PRO A 4 12.43 32.42 -19.37
C PRO A 4 11.24 31.45 -19.33
N ASP A 5 11.50 30.23 -18.85
CA ASP A 5 10.50 29.22 -18.57
C ASP A 5 9.41 29.77 -17.63
N LEU A 6 8.16 29.59 -18.04
CA LEU A 6 6.99 30.02 -17.28
C LEU A 6 6.76 29.02 -16.14
N ILE A 7 6.85 29.50 -14.90
CA ILE A 7 6.47 28.75 -13.70
C ILE A 7 4.94 28.60 -13.70
N GLU A 8 4.42 27.37 -13.56
CA GLU A 8 3.00 27.00 -13.71
C GLU A 8 2.01 27.93 -12.97
N GLU A 9 2.41 28.53 -11.86
CA GLU A 9 1.56 29.36 -11.00
C GLU A 9 1.31 30.80 -11.54
N GLN A 10 2.08 31.30 -12.51
CA GLN A 10 2.02 32.72 -12.90
C GLN A 10 0.93 33.08 -13.95
N HIS A 11 0.15 32.10 -14.41
CA HIS A 11 -0.80 32.28 -15.53
C HIS A 11 -2.22 31.78 -15.25
N LEU A 12 -2.44 31.23 -14.06
CA LEU A 12 -3.75 30.80 -13.61
C LEU A 12 -4.51 31.99 -13.05
N GLY A 13 -5.83 32.01 -13.26
CA GLY A 13 -6.69 33.07 -12.73
C GLY A 13 -7.62 33.70 -13.76
N LEU A 14 -8.19 34.84 -13.39
CA LEU A 14 -9.22 35.54 -14.16
C LEU A 14 -8.62 36.75 -14.88
N TYR A 15 -8.79 36.76 -16.20
CA TYR A 15 -8.40 37.84 -17.10
C TYR A 15 -9.64 38.62 -17.50
N ARG A 16 -9.67 39.92 -17.27
CA ARG A 16 -10.83 40.77 -17.61
C ARG A 16 -10.45 41.90 -18.54
N ARG A 17 -11.41 42.27 -19.40
CA ARG A 17 -11.37 43.48 -20.22
C ARG A 17 -12.72 44.18 -20.15
N THR A 18 -12.71 45.43 -19.72
CA THR A 18 -13.90 46.27 -19.73
C THR A 18 -14.01 46.98 -21.07
N THR A 19 -15.16 46.86 -21.72
CA THR A 19 -15.55 47.60 -22.93
C THR A 19 -16.68 48.57 -22.62
N GLU A 20 -17.03 49.47 -23.54
CA GLU A 20 -18.09 50.47 -23.33
C GLU A 20 -19.48 49.87 -23.03
N SER A 21 -19.71 48.59 -23.37
CA SER A 21 -21.02 47.92 -23.26
C SER A 21 -21.03 46.62 -22.44
N ALA A 22 -19.86 46.06 -22.09
CA ALA A 22 -19.76 44.78 -21.37
C ALA A 22 -18.38 44.56 -20.71
N VAL A 23 -18.33 43.63 -19.75
CA VAL A 23 -17.07 43.10 -19.21
C VAL A 23 -16.85 41.70 -19.78
N GLU A 24 -15.82 41.55 -20.62
CA GLU A 24 -15.39 40.25 -21.11
C GLU A 24 -14.41 39.62 -20.12
N TRP A 25 -14.52 38.31 -19.89
CA TRP A 25 -13.63 37.59 -19.00
C TRP A 25 -13.19 36.24 -19.56
N TRP A 26 -11.95 35.87 -19.23
CA TRP A 26 -11.36 34.55 -19.47
C TRP A 26 -10.84 33.97 -18.16
N ARG A 27 -11.17 32.72 -17.86
CA ARG A 27 -10.62 31.98 -16.71
C ARG A 27 -9.66 30.91 -17.20
N VAL A 28 -8.46 30.87 -16.62
CA VAL A 28 -7.45 29.82 -16.87
C VAL A 28 -7.32 28.96 -15.62
N SER A 29 -7.54 27.65 -15.76
CA SER A 29 -7.36 26.65 -14.70
C SER A 29 -6.61 25.41 -15.22
N VAL A 30 -6.10 24.57 -14.32
CA VAL A 30 -5.46 23.30 -14.69
C VAL A 30 -6.55 22.29 -15.07
N ALA A 31 -6.34 21.54 -16.16
CA ALA A 31 -7.24 20.47 -16.59
C ALA A 31 -6.78 19.09 -16.08
N ASP A 32 -7.60 18.05 -16.29
CA ASP A 32 -7.36 16.71 -15.72
C ASP A 32 -6.15 15.97 -16.30
N ARG A 33 -5.52 16.47 -17.39
CA ARG A 33 -4.35 15.86 -18.02
C ARG A 33 -3.08 16.67 -17.73
N PRO A 34 -1.93 16.01 -17.49
CA PRO A 34 -0.65 16.70 -17.29
C PRO A 34 -0.38 17.73 -18.39
N GLU A 35 0.10 18.91 -18.00
CA GLU A 35 0.46 20.02 -18.91
C GLU A 35 -0.67 20.56 -19.80
N THR A 36 -1.93 20.33 -19.42
CA THR A 36 -3.09 20.91 -20.11
C THR A 36 -3.89 21.86 -19.21
N TYR A 37 -4.52 22.85 -19.84
CA TYR A 37 -5.19 23.96 -19.17
C TYR A 37 -6.60 24.14 -19.73
N ARG A 38 -7.56 24.38 -18.84
CA ARG A 38 -8.94 24.70 -19.19
C ARG A 38 -9.11 26.21 -19.30
N LEU A 39 -9.76 26.64 -20.36
CA LEU A 39 -10.04 28.01 -20.71
C LEU A 39 -11.55 28.21 -20.82
N GLU A 40 -12.10 28.97 -19.89
CA GLU A 40 -13.50 29.37 -19.91
C GLU A 40 -13.60 30.85 -20.31
N HIS A 41 -14.60 31.20 -21.11
CA HIS A 41 -14.89 32.57 -21.52
C HIS A 41 -16.32 32.93 -21.16
N GLY A 42 -16.57 34.21 -20.90
CA GLY A 42 -17.90 34.76 -20.77
C GLY A 42 -17.91 36.28 -20.94
N VAL A 43 -19.11 36.82 -21.13
CA VAL A 43 -19.37 38.26 -21.26
C VAL A 43 -20.45 38.66 -20.27
N ASP A 44 -20.12 39.58 -19.38
CA ASP A 44 -21.05 40.12 -18.39
C ASP A 44 -21.72 41.39 -18.93
N HIS A 45 -23.05 41.35 -19.05
CA HIS A 45 -23.91 42.48 -19.42
C HIS A 45 -24.69 42.97 -18.18
N GLY A 46 -24.06 43.76 -17.31
CA GLY A 46 -24.70 44.31 -16.09
C GLY A 46 -24.62 43.40 -14.85
N GLU A 47 -25.51 43.60 -13.86
CA GLU A 47 -25.46 43.01 -12.50
C GLU A 47 -25.67 41.49 -12.39
N ARG A 48 -25.58 40.72 -13.49
CA ARG A 48 -25.55 39.25 -13.44
C ARG A 48 -24.34 38.73 -14.20
N HIS A 49 -23.49 37.96 -13.52
CA HIS A 49 -22.42 37.21 -14.16
C HIS A 49 -23.00 36.26 -15.21
N GLY A 50 -22.54 36.39 -16.45
CA GLY A 50 -22.91 35.50 -17.55
C GLY A 50 -22.35 34.11 -17.31
N ALA A 51 -23.11 33.07 -17.69
CA ALA A 51 -22.58 31.71 -17.76
C ALA A 51 -21.46 31.65 -18.82
N ALA A 52 -20.51 30.72 -18.65
CA ALA A 52 -19.45 30.54 -19.64
C ALA A 52 -20.05 30.17 -21.00
N ASP A 53 -19.78 30.97 -22.02
CA ASP A 53 -20.26 30.76 -23.38
C ASP A 53 -19.26 29.93 -24.23
N LEU A 54 -18.04 29.73 -23.72
CA LEU A 54 -17.03 28.86 -24.33
C LEU A 54 -16.13 28.21 -23.28
N ASP A 55 -15.82 26.93 -23.50
CA ASP A 55 -15.02 26.08 -22.62
C ASP A 55 -14.12 25.17 -23.47
N LEU A 56 -12.81 25.29 -23.30
CA LEU A 56 -11.81 24.60 -24.11
C LEU A 56 -10.66 24.09 -23.25
N VAL A 57 -10.09 22.94 -23.62
CA VAL A 57 -8.84 22.44 -23.04
C VAL A 57 -7.72 22.63 -24.07
N VAL A 58 -6.60 23.22 -23.64
CA VAL A 58 -5.43 23.53 -24.48
C VAL A 58 -4.14 23.07 -23.82
N ASP A 59 -3.11 22.81 -24.61
CA ASP A 59 -1.74 22.58 -24.12
C ASP A 59 -1.04 23.91 -23.71
N ALA A 60 0.14 23.78 -23.12
CA ALA A 60 0.96 24.91 -22.67
C ALA A 60 1.38 25.87 -23.79
N GLU A 61 1.64 25.39 -25.01
CA GLU A 61 2.07 26.23 -26.14
C GLU A 61 0.91 27.10 -26.64
N ASN A 62 -0.28 26.50 -26.78
CA ASN A 62 -1.51 27.17 -27.16
C ASN A 62 -1.97 28.18 -26.10
N LEU A 63 -1.81 27.85 -24.81
CA LEU A 63 -2.05 28.80 -23.72
C LEU A 63 -1.14 30.04 -23.84
N ARG A 64 0.17 29.85 -24.07
CA ARG A 64 1.12 30.97 -24.25
C ARG A 64 0.75 31.87 -25.42
N ALA A 65 0.35 31.28 -26.55
CA ALA A 65 -0.10 32.03 -27.72
C ALA A 65 -1.36 32.87 -27.40
N LYS A 66 -2.32 32.29 -26.68
CA LYS A 66 -3.55 32.99 -26.24
C LYS A 66 -3.25 34.11 -25.24
N LEU A 67 -2.43 33.88 -24.22
CA LEU A 67 -2.05 34.91 -23.25
C LEU A 67 -1.36 36.12 -23.92
N LYS A 68 -0.49 35.86 -24.91
CA LYS A 68 0.16 36.93 -25.70
C LYS A 68 -0.84 37.73 -26.52
N LYS A 69 -1.86 37.05 -27.08
CA LYS A 69 -2.96 37.69 -27.80
C LYS A 69 -3.82 38.54 -26.86
N TRP A 70 -4.25 37.99 -25.73
CA TRP A 70 -5.08 38.67 -24.74
C TRP A 70 -4.43 39.94 -24.16
N ARG A 71 -3.11 39.90 -23.90
CA ARG A 71 -2.37 41.11 -23.49
C ARG A 71 -2.41 42.23 -24.54
N ARG A 72 -2.39 41.90 -25.83
CA ARG A 72 -2.54 42.89 -26.91
C ARG A 72 -3.98 43.41 -27.04
N GLU A 73 -4.93 42.56 -26.66
CA GLU A 73 -6.36 42.87 -26.69
C GLU A 73 -6.84 43.64 -25.43
N GLY A 74 -5.95 43.89 -24.46
CA GLY A 74 -6.23 44.69 -23.27
C GLY A 74 -6.76 43.90 -22.07
N PHE A 75 -6.70 42.56 -22.10
CA PHE A 75 -7.04 41.74 -20.94
C PHE A 75 -5.93 41.79 -19.88
N ALA A 76 -6.29 42.11 -18.65
CA ALA A 76 -5.39 42.12 -17.50
C ALA A 76 -5.76 41.01 -16.51
N LEU A 77 -4.73 40.38 -15.92
CA LEU A 77 -4.92 39.44 -14.81
C LEU A 77 -5.37 40.26 -13.59
N GLN A 78 -6.50 39.89 -13.01
CA GLN A 78 -6.99 40.57 -11.81
C GLN A 78 -6.06 40.22 -10.63
N SER A 79 -5.39 41.23 -10.05
CA SER A 79 -4.67 41.06 -8.79
C SER A 79 -5.68 40.79 -7.69
N THR A 80 -5.44 39.76 -6.89
CA THR A 80 -6.28 39.32 -5.77
C THR A 80 -6.25 40.33 -4.63
N ASP A 81 -6.93 41.47 -4.81
CA ASP A 81 -7.26 42.43 -3.77
C ASP A 81 -8.66 42.98 -4.08
N ASP A 82 -9.68 42.14 -3.90
CA ASP A 82 -11.01 42.56 -3.45
C ASP A 82 -11.87 41.32 -3.18
N THR A 83 -12.61 41.40 -2.09
CA THR A 83 -13.42 40.35 -1.46
C THR A 83 -14.43 39.73 -2.42
N ASP A 84 -14.07 38.56 -2.93
CA ASP A 84 -14.96 37.42 -3.19
C ASP A 84 -14.10 36.18 -2.91
N LEU A 85 -14.60 35.24 -2.11
CA LEU A 85 -13.89 34.01 -1.72
C LEU A 85 -13.37 33.28 -2.97
N ALA A 86 -12.10 33.54 -3.30
CA ALA A 86 -11.45 32.91 -4.41
C ALA A 86 -11.29 31.41 -4.07
N PRO A 87 -11.73 30.49 -4.93
CA PRO A 87 -11.61 29.04 -4.73
C PRO A 87 -10.17 28.49 -4.64
N GLY A 88 -9.15 29.38 -4.57
CA GLY A 88 -7.76 29.06 -4.27
C GLY A 88 -7.38 29.17 -2.80
N SER A 89 -8.02 30.03 -1.99
CA SER A 89 -7.64 30.24 -0.58
C SER A 89 -7.86 28.99 0.30
N GLU A 90 -8.95 28.26 0.06
CA GLU A 90 -9.23 27.00 0.76
C GLU A 90 -8.21 25.91 0.43
N ARG A 91 -7.66 25.91 -0.79
CA ARG A 91 -6.63 24.94 -1.22
C ARG A 91 -5.31 25.21 -0.51
N ASP A 92 -4.91 26.48 -0.42
CA ASP A 92 -3.65 26.88 0.22
C ASP A 92 -3.70 26.72 1.75
N GLU A 93 -4.89 26.87 2.34
CA GLU A 93 -5.08 26.67 3.78
C GLU A 93 -5.29 25.21 4.20
N PHE A 94 -5.67 24.31 3.28
CA PHE A 94 -5.99 22.91 3.61
C PHE A 94 -4.86 22.21 4.38
N MET A 95 -3.63 22.25 3.87
CA MET A 95 -2.50 21.55 4.49
C MET A 95 -2.11 22.12 5.87
N PRO A 96 -1.98 23.45 6.06
CA PRO A 96 -1.82 24.05 7.38
C PRO A 96 -2.94 23.68 8.37
N GLN A 97 -4.20 23.73 7.94
CA GLN A 97 -5.35 23.38 8.79
C GLN A 97 -5.33 21.90 9.16
N LEU A 98 -5.08 21.00 8.19
CA LEU A 98 -4.95 19.56 8.41
C LEU A 98 -3.83 19.24 9.40
N ARG A 99 -2.67 19.90 9.29
CA ARG A 99 -1.55 19.71 10.24
C ARG A 99 -1.93 20.10 11.67
N ARG A 100 -2.67 21.21 11.84
CA ARG A 100 -3.17 21.64 13.16
C ARG A 100 -4.20 20.65 13.71
N ALA A 101 -5.17 20.23 12.89
CA ALA A 101 -6.17 19.25 13.27
C ALA A 101 -5.53 17.91 13.65
N ALA A 102 -4.56 17.43 12.88
CA ALA A 102 -3.81 16.21 13.19
C ALA A 102 -3.00 16.32 14.49
N ALA A 103 -2.35 17.47 14.75
CA ALA A 103 -1.65 17.70 16.00
C ALA A 103 -2.60 17.67 17.21
N HIS A 104 -3.78 18.29 17.08
CA HIS A 104 -4.82 18.25 18.12
C HIS A 104 -5.34 16.83 18.34
N ALA A 105 -5.65 16.09 17.27
CA ALA A 105 -6.12 14.71 17.37
C ALA A 105 -5.08 13.78 18.04
N ARG A 106 -3.79 13.96 17.73
CA ARG A 106 -2.68 13.22 18.37
C ARG A 106 -2.57 13.55 19.87
N ALA A 107 -2.72 14.81 20.26
CA ALA A 107 -2.70 15.21 21.66
C ALA A 107 -3.89 14.59 22.43
N ALA A 108 -5.10 14.65 21.88
CA ALA A 108 -6.28 14.05 22.48
C ALA A 108 -6.14 12.52 22.66
N LYS A 109 -5.61 11.81 21.65
CA LYS A 109 -5.37 10.36 21.71
C LYS A 109 -4.32 9.96 22.77
N GLN A 110 -3.39 10.85 23.11
CA GLN A 110 -2.43 10.63 24.21
C GLN A 110 -3.07 10.75 25.59
N ASP A 111 -4.07 11.62 25.74
CA ASP A 111 -4.83 11.80 26.98
C ASP A 111 -5.89 10.70 27.19
N GLU A 112 -6.46 10.16 26.11
CA GLU A 112 -7.48 9.09 26.13
C GLU A 112 -6.93 7.67 26.39
N ARG A 113 -5.67 7.53 26.83
CA ARG A 113 -5.08 6.19 27.08
C ARG A 113 -6.03 5.33 27.91
N PRO A 114 -6.56 4.22 27.34
CA PRO A 114 -7.52 3.39 28.05
C PRO A 114 -6.85 2.81 29.30
N GLY A 115 -7.58 2.82 30.41
CA GLY A 115 -7.13 2.22 31.66
C GLY A 115 -6.70 0.76 31.50
N GLU A 116 -5.67 0.37 32.27
CA GLU A 116 -5.16 -1.00 32.52
C GLU A 116 -4.76 -1.90 31.34
N ALA A 117 -5.03 -1.57 30.07
CA ALA A 117 -4.60 -2.40 28.95
C ALA A 117 -3.08 -2.39 28.80
N THR A 118 -2.43 -3.53 29.03
CA THR A 118 -0.99 -3.69 28.86
C THR A 118 -0.64 -3.54 27.39
N THR A 119 0.27 -2.63 27.04
CA THR A 119 0.75 -2.42 25.67
C THR A 119 2.21 -2.83 25.54
N VAL A 120 2.62 -3.15 24.32
CA VAL A 120 4.02 -3.38 23.95
C VAL A 120 4.42 -2.41 22.84
N ARG A 121 5.61 -1.84 22.95
CA ARG A 121 6.18 -0.96 21.92
C ARG A 121 6.70 -1.81 20.76
N ILE A 122 6.13 -1.64 19.57
CA ILE A 122 6.57 -2.30 18.34
C ILE A 122 6.81 -1.19 17.30
N GLY A 123 8.05 -1.04 16.84
CA GLY A 123 8.43 0.11 16.02
C GLY A 123 8.13 1.43 16.74
N GLY A 124 7.45 2.35 16.06
CA GLY A 124 6.97 3.62 16.60
C GLY A 124 5.62 3.59 17.29
N ILE A 125 4.99 2.42 17.48
CA ILE A 125 3.59 2.30 17.91
C ILE A 125 3.42 1.43 19.17
N ASP A 126 2.49 1.82 20.03
CA ASP A 126 2.08 1.02 21.20
C ASP A 126 0.93 0.09 20.79
N VAL A 127 1.16 -1.22 20.85
CA VAL A 127 0.18 -2.23 20.45
C VAL A 127 -0.41 -2.91 21.69
N PRO A 128 -1.74 -3.00 21.83
CA PRO A 128 -2.37 -3.71 22.95
C PRO A 128 -2.00 -5.19 22.99
N CYS A 129 -1.61 -5.69 24.16
CA CYS A 129 -1.29 -7.09 24.38
C CYS A 129 -2.56 -7.94 24.51
N GLY A 130 -2.51 -9.15 23.97
CA GLY A 130 -3.49 -10.20 24.24
C GLY A 130 -3.21 -10.89 25.57
N THR A 131 -4.08 -11.83 25.94
CA THR A 131 -3.95 -12.64 27.17
C THR A 131 -3.01 -13.84 27.00
N GLY A 132 -2.33 -13.97 25.86
CA GLY A 132 -1.55 -15.15 25.47
C GLY A 132 -2.41 -16.28 24.92
N HIS A 133 -1.87 -17.04 23.97
CA HIS A 133 -2.56 -18.16 23.32
C HIS A 133 -1.56 -19.23 22.83
N PRO A 134 -1.90 -20.54 22.78
CA PRO A 134 -1.02 -21.56 22.20
C PRO A 134 -0.63 -21.33 20.74
N LEU A 135 -1.44 -20.55 20.01
CA LEU A 135 -1.22 -20.18 18.61
C LEU A 135 -0.45 -18.85 18.44
N VAL A 136 0.17 -18.31 19.50
CA VAL A 136 1.05 -17.15 19.37
C VAL A 136 2.25 -17.54 18.50
N PRO A 137 2.54 -16.81 17.39
CA PRO A 137 3.68 -17.13 16.54
C PRO A 137 5.01 -16.99 17.27
N ARG A 138 6.07 -17.62 16.74
CA ARG A 138 7.42 -17.46 17.28
C ARG A 138 7.95 -16.05 17.02
N VAL A 139 8.50 -15.43 18.05
CA VAL A 139 9.23 -14.17 17.92
C VAL A 139 10.53 -14.41 17.15
N ASN A 140 10.73 -13.69 16.05
CA ASN A 140 12.03 -13.54 15.40
C ASN A 140 12.73 -12.31 16.00
N PRO A 141 13.75 -12.47 16.85
CA PRO A 141 14.43 -11.33 17.49
C PRO A 141 15.14 -10.42 16.49
N ALA A 142 15.50 -10.92 15.30
CA ALA A 142 16.16 -10.16 14.25
C ALA A 142 15.21 -9.33 13.37
N TYR A 143 13.88 -9.48 13.54
CA TYR A 143 12.91 -8.76 12.70
C TYR A 143 13.05 -7.23 12.86
N LEU A 144 13.10 -6.53 11.74
CA LEU A 144 13.23 -5.07 11.70
C LEU A 144 11.86 -4.42 11.53
N PHE A 145 11.41 -3.70 12.55
CA PHE A 145 10.28 -2.77 12.45
C PHE A 145 10.83 -1.36 12.16
N SER A 146 10.91 -1.00 10.88
CA SER A 146 11.26 0.38 10.49
C SER A 146 10.03 1.28 10.52
N ALA A 147 10.26 2.59 10.56
CA ALA A 147 9.20 3.61 10.66
C ALA A 147 8.20 3.56 9.49
N ARG A 148 8.56 2.95 8.36
CA ARG A 148 7.65 2.77 7.21
C ARG A 148 6.44 1.89 7.54
N PHE A 149 6.52 1.09 8.61
CA PHE A 149 5.41 0.25 9.05
C PHE A 149 4.53 0.94 10.09
N ASP A 150 4.88 2.12 10.59
CA ASP A 150 4.18 2.75 11.71
C ASP A 150 2.68 2.97 11.42
N ASP A 151 2.32 3.42 10.21
CA ASP A 151 0.91 3.58 9.83
C ASP A 151 0.16 2.23 9.83
N ILE A 152 0.82 1.16 9.34
CA ILE A 152 0.24 -0.21 9.36
C ILE A 152 0.08 -0.69 10.81
N LEU A 153 1.07 -0.45 11.66
CA LEU A 153 1.05 -0.83 13.06
C LEU A 153 -0.03 -0.08 13.84
N GLU A 154 -0.25 1.19 13.54
CA GLU A 154 -1.33 2.00 14.12
C GLU A 154 -2.69 1.45 13.72
N ASP A 155 -2.91 1.15 12.45
CA ASP A 155 -4.13 0.53 11.95
C ASP A 155 -4.37 -0.87 12.55
N ILE A 156 -3.32 -1.67 12.70
CA ILE A 156 -3.38 -2.93 13.43
C ILE A 156 -3.85 -2.65 14.86
N ALA A 157 -3.20 -1.73 15.59
CA ALA A 157 -3.53 -1.40 16.98
C ALA A 157 -5.00 -0.97 17.15
N GLU A 158 -5.55 -0.22 16.18
CA GLU A 158 -6.95 0.24 16.12
C GLU A 158 -7.96 -0.83 15.66
N ASN A 159 -7.52 -2.07 15.39
CA ASN A 159 -8.36 -3.14 14.84
C ASN A 159 -9.01 -2.77 13.49
N ARG A 160 -8.28 -2.06 12.63
CA ARG A 160 -8.68 -1.86 11.23
C ARG A 160 -8.52 -3.17 10.44
N ARG A 161 -9.33 -3.34 9.39
CA ARG A 161 -9.19 -4.44 8.44
C ARG A 161 -8.02 -4.13 7.52
N VAL A 162 -6.89 -4.78 7.71
CA VAL A 162 -5.66 -4.47 6.96
C VAL A 162 -5.41 -5.49 5.87
N MET A 163 -5.22 -5.01 4.64
CA MET A 163 -4.81 -5.80 3.50
C MET A 163 -3.42 -5.37 3.04
N LEU A 164 -2.48 -6.31 2.98
CA LEU A 164 -1.12 -6.08 2.52
C LEU A 164 -0.95 -6.65 1.11
N ILE A 165 -0.57 -5.78 0.17
CA ILE A 165 -0.36 -6.15 -1.23
C ILE A 165 1.11 -5.92 -1.58
N GLY A 166 1.75 -6.87 -2.26
CA GLY A 166 3.15 -6.68 -2.68
C GLY A 166 3.76 -7.96 -3.20
N HIS A 167 5.03 -7.91 -3.60
CA HIS A 167 5.71 -9.07 -4.18
C HIS A 167 5.86 -10.24 -3.20
N THR A 168 6.04 -11.44 -3.76
CA THR A 168 6.29 -12.65 -2.98
C THR A 168 7.60 -12.51 -2.22
N GLY A 169 7.58 -12.80 -0.91
CA GLY A 169 8.77 -12.69 -0.07
C GLY A 169 9.15 -11.25 0.33
N ALA A 170 8.27 -10.27 0.17
CA ALA A 170 8.43 -8.90 0.69
C ALA A 170 8.14 -8.77 2.21
N GLY A 171 7.70 -9.84 2.87
CA GLY A 171 7.49 -9.86 4.33
C GLY A 171 6.08 -9.54 4.82
N LYS A 172 5.06 -9.53 3.94
CA LYS A 172 3.66 -9.23 4.28
C LYS A 172 3.12 -10.02 5.48
N THR A 173 3.11 -11.34 5.36
CA THR A 173 2.61 -12.21 6.43
C THR A 173 3.50 -12.16 7.67
N SER A 174 4.82 -12.09 7.47
CA SER A 174 5.79 -11.99 8.56
C SER A 174 5.60 -10.71 9.37
N LEU A 175 5.22 -9.58 8.76
CA LEU A 175 4.90 -8.36 9.50
C LEU A 175 3.79 -8.62 10.51
N ILE A 176 2.66 -9.15 10.05
CA ILE A 176 1.49 -9.42 10.91
C ILE A 176 1.85 -10.43 12.02
N GLU A 177 2.51 -11.54 11.67
CA GLU A 177 2.93 -12.57 12.63
C GLU A 177 3.89 -12.03 13.68
N GLN A 178 4.83 -11.16 13.29
CA GLN A 178 5.83 -10.61 14.21
C GLN A 178 5.27 -9.53 15.12
N VAL A 179 4.20 -8.83 14.70
CA VAL A 179 3.40 -8.00 15.59
C VAL A 179 2.68 -8.89 16.59
N ALA A 180 1.90 -9.87 16.12
CA ALA A 180 1.12 -10.79 16.96
C ALA A 180 1.98 -11.53 17.99
N ALA A 181 3.17 -12.00 17.59
CA ALA A 181 4.11 -12.68 18.46
C ALA A 181 4.56 -11.79 19.63
N ARG A 182 4.81 -10.50 19.37
CA ARG A 182 5.26 -9.55 20.40
C ARG A 182 4.12 -9.03 21.26
N SER A 183 2.93 -8.88 20.69
CA SER A 183 1.71 -8.49 21.42
C SER A 183 0.92 -9.67 21.97
N GLN A 184 1.46 -10.89 21.93
CA GLN A 184 0.88 -12.10 22.56
C GLN A 184 -0.53 -12.44 22.06
N HIS A 185 -0.80 -12.24 20.76
CA HIS A 185 -2.04 -12.68 20.12
C HIS A 185 -1.85 -13.98 19.35
N GLY A 186 -2.81 -14.90 19.49
CA GLY A 186 -2.83 -16.13 18.71
C GLY A 186 -3.20 -15.87 17.26
N VAL A 187 -2.57 -16.59 16.32
CA VAL A 187 -2.80 -16.41 14.88
C VAL A 187 -3.30 -17.71 14.25
N LEU A 188 -4.36 -17.62 13.46
CA LEU A 188 -4.77 -18.61 12.48
C LEU A 188 -4.45 -18.10 11.08
N ARG A 189 -3.93 -19.00 10.23
CA ARG A 189 -3.61 -18.71 8.83
C ARG A 189 -4.43 -19.60 7.93
N SER A 190 -5.01 -19.02 6.90
CA SER A 190 -5.71 -19.72 5.84
C SER A 190 -5.11 -19.30 4.52
N ASN A 191 -4.42 -20.22 3.84
CA ASN A 191 -3.77 -19.93 2.57
C ASN A 191 -4.72 -20.28 1.42
N MET A 192 -5.09 -19.28 0.64
CA MET A 192 -5.97 -19.45 -0.51
C MET A 192 -5.15 -19.98 -1.69
N ASN A 193 -5.17 -21.29 -1.88
CA ASN A 193 -4.41 -21.99 -2.92
C ASN A 193 -5.32 -22.59 -4.02
N GLY A 194 -6.58 -22.16 -4.09
CA GLY A 194 -7.60 -22.73 -4.96
C GLY A 194 -8.14 -24.11 -4.55
N GLN A 195 -7.63 -24.71 -3.47
CA GLN A 195 -8.14 -25.97 -2.89
C GLN A 195 -8.86 -25.76 -1.56
N THR A 196 -8.70 -24.59 -0.93
CA THR A 196 -9.40 -24.26 0.32
C THR A 196 -10.88 -24.09 0.02
N THR A 197 -11.71 -24.94 0.62
CA THR A 197 -13.15 -24.91 0.40
C THR A 197 -13.83 -23.93 1.33
N VAL A 198 -15.07 -23.54 1.00
CA VAL A 198 -15.93 -22.80 1.93
C VAL A 198 -16.17 -23.56 3.24
N GLY A 199 -16.13 -24.91 3.19
CA GLY A 199 -16.25 -25.76 4.38
C GLY A 199 -15.06 -25.61 5.33
N ASP A 200 -13.84 -25.56 4.80
CA ASP A 200 -12.63 -25.32 5.60
C ASP A 200 -12.64 -23.91 6.20
N PHE A 201 -13.20 -22.94 5.46
CA PHE A 201 -13.20 -21.54 5.84
C PHE A 201 -14.30 -21.18 6.84
N VAL A 202 -15.53 -21.59 6.56
CA VAL A 202 -16.75 -21.26 7.32
C VAL A 202 -17.17 -22.42 8.22
N GLY A 203 -17.10 -23.66 7.75
CA GLY A 203 -17.49 -24.84 8.51
C GLY A 203 -18.35 -25.79 7.70
N PHE A 204 -18.53 -27.00 8.23
CA PHE A 204 -19.29 -28.06 7.57
C PHE A 204 -19.93 -29.01 8.58
N TRP A 205 -20.96 -29.72 8.14
CA TRP A 205 -21.55 -30.82 8.89
C TRP A 205 -20.79 -32.13 8.65
N THR A 206 -20.46 -32.84 9.73
CA THR A 206 -19.88 -34.18 9.68
C THR A 206 -20.69 -35.17 10.51
N VAL A 207 -20.49 -36.48 10.30
CA VAL A 207 -21.16 -37.53 11.08
C VAL A 207 -20.13 -38.24 11.94
N LYS A 208 -20.33 -38.24 13.27
CA LYS A 208 -19.48 -38.97 14.22
C LYS A 208 -20.38 -39.82 15.13
N GLY A 209 -20.18 -41.13 15.10
CA GLY A 209 -20.95 -42.05 15.94
C GLY A 209 -22.45 -42.11 15.63
N GLY A 210 -22.87 -41.75 14.41
CA GLY A 210 -24.28 -41.74 14.00
C GLY A 210 -25.01 -40.40 14.24
N GLU A 211 -24.34 -39.41 14.83
CA GLU A 211 -24.88 -38.06 15.03
C GLU A 211 -24.24 -37.04 14.08
N THR A 212 -25.03 -36.09 13.59
CA THR A 212 -24.55 -34.94 12.79
C THR A 212 -24.01 -33.85 13.70
N LEU A 213 -22.75 -33.48 13.53
CA LEU A 213 -22.06 -32.45 14.30
C LEU A 213 -21.55 -31.36 13.35
N TRP A 214 -21.75 -30.10 13.75
CA TRP A 214 -21.17 -28.97 13.05
C TRP A 214 -19.71 -28.79 13.48
N VAL A 215 -18.82 -28.64 12.50
CA VAL A 215 -17.43 -28.28 12.72
C VAL A 215 -17.21 -26.89 12.15
N ASP A 216 -16.81 -25.95 13.00
CA ASP A 216 -16.48 -24.61 12.56
C ASP A 216 -15.22 -24.58 11.71
N GLY A 217 -15.25 -23.78 10.65
CA GLY A 217 -14.07 -23.46 9.87
C GLY A 217 -13.18 -22.43 10.58
N VAL A 218 -12.10 -22.04 9.90
CA VAL A 218 -11.11 -21.11 10.47
C VAL A 218 -11.68 -19.73 10.81
N LEU A 219 -12.64 -19.22 10.05
CA LEU A 219 -13.24 -17.90 10.27
C LEU A 219 -14.07 -17.83 11.56
N PRO A 220 -15.14 -18.65 11.74
CA PRO A 220 -15.90 -18.62 12.99
C PRO A 220 -15.08 -19.01 14.21
N THR A 221 -14.10 -19.92 14.06
CA THR A 221 -13.18 -20.27 15.16
C THR A 221 -12.40 -19.03 15.61
N ALA A 222 -11.73 -18.33 14.67
CA ALA A 222 -10.98 -17.12 14.99
C ALA A 222 -11.86 -16.02 15.60
N MET A 223 -13.07 -15.83 15.05
CA MET A 223 -14.03 -14.84 15.54
C MET A 223 -14.45 -15.10 16.98
N ARG A 224 -14.73 -16.35 17.36
CA ARG A 224 -15.16 -16.69 18.73
C ARG A 224 -14.01 -16.64 19.73
N GLU A 225 -12.83 -17.11 19.34
CA GLU A 225 -11.67 -17.21 20.23
C GLU A 225 -10.84 -15.91 20.30
N GLY A 226 -11.18 -14.89 19.51
CA GLY A 226 -10.44 -13.62 19.49
C GLY A 226 -9.05 -13.74 18.88
N LEU A 227 -8.87 -14.68 17.97
CA LEU A 227 -7.61 -14.90 17.27
C LEU A 227 -7.45 -13.92 16.12
N TRP A 228 -6.21 -13.71 15.71
CA TRP A 228 -5.90 -12.97 14.49
C TRP A 228 -6.01 -13.95 13.32
N LEU A 229 -6.85 -13.64 12.34
CA LEU A 229 -6.97 -14.44 11.12
C LEU A 229 -6.23 -13.76 9.98
N ILE A 230 -5.26 -14.46 9.39
CA ILE A 230 -4.59 -14.04 8.16
C ILE A 230 -5.10 -14.89 7.00
N VAL A 231 -5.76 -14.23 6.04
CA VAL A 231 -6.15 -14.82 4.76
C VAL A 231 -5.03 -14.53 3.76
N ASP A 232 -4.14 -15.50 3.56
CA ASP A 232 -3.03 -15.37 2.63
C ASP A 232 -3.48 -15.64 1.20
N GLU A 233 -2.89 -14.93 0.24
CA GLU A 233 -3.15 -15.08 -1.19
C GLU A 233 -4.63 -14.92 -1.53
N ILE A 234 -5.32 -13.97 -0.87
CA ILE A 234 -6.79 -13.78 -0.99
C ILE A 234 -7.27 -13.58 -2.43
N ASP A 235 -6.38 -13.20 -3.34
CA ASP A 235 -6.60 -13.17 -4.79
C ASP A 235 -6.93 -14.54 -5.39
N PHE A 236 -6.61 -15.64 -4.74
CA PHE A 236 -6.95 -17.01 -5.15
C PHE A 236 -8.11 -17.62 -4.35
N ALA A 237 -8.76 -16.84 -3.47
CA ALA A 237 -9.90 -17.31 -2.68
C ALA A 237 -11.11 -17.60 -3.57
N GLU A 238 -11.87 -18.66 -3.33
CA GLU A 238 -13.12 -18.87 -4.05
C GLU A 238 -14.12 -17.72 -3.83
N PRO A 239 -15.00 -17.40 -4.81
CA PRO A 239 -16.02 -16.36 -4.66
C PRO A 239 -16.94 -16.56 -3.44
N SER A 240 -17.20 -17.82 -3.07
CA SER A 240 -17.96 -18.20 -1.87
C SER A 240 -17.29 -17.74 -0.57
N ILE A 241 -15.97 -17.85 -0.48
CA ILE A 241 -15.16 -17.38 0.65
C ILE A 241 -15.16 -15.85 0.71
N LEU A 242 -14.98 -15.17 -0.43
CA LEU A 242 -15.03 -13.70 -0.51
C LEU A 242 -16.41 -13.15 -0.08
N ALA A 243 -17.49 -13.84 -0.44
CA ALA A 243 -18.84 -13.50 -0.02
C ALA A 243 -19.02 -13.64 1.51
N ALA A 244 -18.48 -14.70 2.11
CA ALA A 244 -18.49 -14.87 3.57
C ALA A 244 -17.68 -13.78 4.30
N LEU A 245 -16.53 -13.39 3.74
CA LEU A 245 -15.70 -12.31 4.27
C LEU A 245 -16.39 -10.95 4.24
N THR A 246 -17.16 -10.67 3.17
CA THR A 246 -17.84 -9.39 3.01
C THR A 246 -18.73 -9.05 4.21
N ALA A 247 -19.47 -10.03 4.75
CA ALA A 247 -20.32 -9.83 5.93
C ALA A 247 -19.54 -9.46 7.22
N VAL A 248 -18.30 -9.93 7.34
CA VAL A 248 -17.42 -9.68 8.50
C VAL A 248 -16.64 -8.37 8.38
N LEU A 249 -16.43 -7.91 7.14
CA LEU A 249 -15.73 -6.68 6.81
C LEU A 249 -16.58 -5.42 7.01
N GLU A 250 -17.92 -5.54 7.01
CA GLU A 250 -18.81 -4.44 7.34
C GLU A 250 -18.57 -3.89 8.77
N PRO A 251 -18.90 -2.61 9.04
CA PRO A 251 -18.89 -2.07 10.40
C PRO A 251 -19.75 -2.92 11.34
N HIS A 252 -19.17 -3.36 12.46
CA HIS A 252 -19.80 -4.32 13.38
C HIS A 252 -20.22 -5.65 12.72
N GLY A 253 -19.55 -6.02 11.62
CA GLY A 253 -19.83 -7.19 10.82
C GLY A 253 -19.90 -8.47 11.64
N ARG A 254 -20.90 -9.30 11.32
CA ARG A 254 -21.18 -10.58 11.98
C ARG A 254 -21.25 -11.67 10.92
N LEU A 255 -20.83 -12.87 11.26
CA LEU A 255 -20.95 -14.02 10.38
C LEU A 255 -22.28 -14.72 10.66
N VAL A 256 -23.08 -14.96 9.62
CA VAL A 256 -24.30 -15.76 9.71
C VAL A 256 -24.04 -17.14 9.14
N LEU A 257 -24.05 -18.16 10.00
CA LEU A 257 -23.89 -19.55 9.62
C LEU A 257 -25.24 -20.11 9.14
N LYS A 258 -25.57 -19.85 7.87
CA LYS A 258 -26.86 -20.26 7.26
C LYS A 258 -27.11 -21.76 7.38
N GLU A 259 -26.08 -22.57 7.15
CA GLU A 259 -26.15 -24.03 7.24
C GLU A 259 -26.34 -24.54 8.67
N LYS A 260 -26.08 -23.71 9.67
CA LYS A 260 -26.24 -24.01 11.09
C LYS A 260 -27.42 -23.24 11.69
N GLY A 261 -28.56 -23.25 10.99
CA GLY A 261 -29.80 -22.64 11.47
C GLY A 261 -29.74 -21.10 11.61
N ASN A 262 -28.92 -20.43 10.79
CA ASN A 262 -28.67 -18.99 10.85
C ASN A 262 -28.06 -18.50 12.18
N GLU A 263 -27.23 -19.32 12.83
CA GLU A 263 -26.46 -18.87 13.99
C GLU A 263 -25.65 -17.61 13.64
N ILE A 264 -25.69 -16.61 14.51
CA ILE A 264 -24.94 -15.36 14.35
C ILE A 264 -23.69 -15.43 15.22
N VAL A 265 -22.53 -15.37 14.59
CA VAL A 265 -21.23 -15.28 15.25
C VAL A 265 -20.79 -13.81 15.27
N ALA A 266 -20.74 -13.23 16.46
CA ALA A 266 -20.16 -11.90 16.67
C ALA A 266 -18.65 -12.01 16.89
N PRO A 267 -17.84 -11.10 16.32
CA PRO A 267 -16.40 -11.12 16.54
C PRO A 267 -16.06 -10.74 17.98
N HIS A 268 -15.19 -11.52 18.61
CA HIS A 268 -14.56 -11.18 19.88
C HIS A 268 -13.78 -9.85 19.76
N PRO A 269 -13.70 -9.00 20.81
CA PRO A 269 -13.01 -7.71 20.73
C PRO A 269 -11.54 -7.79 20.30
N SER A 270 -10.85 -8.89 20.64
CA SER A 270 -9.46 -9.17 20.22
C SER A 270 -9.32 -9.76 18.81
N PHE A 271 -10.43 -10.17 18.16
CA PHE A 271 -10.40 -10.68 16.79
C PHE A 271 -9.92 -9.60 15.83
N ARG A 272 -8.91 -9.94 15.04
CA ARG A 272 -8.39 -9.10 13.96
C ARG A 272 -8.35 -9.89 12.67
N LEU A 273 -8.66 -9.23 11.57
CA LEU A 273 -8.72 -9.85 10.25
C LEU A 273 -7.73 -9.15 9.32
N PHE A 274 -6.89 -9.97 8.70
CA PHE A 274 -5.86 -9.56 7.77
C PHE A 274 -6.01 -10.30 6.46
N ALA A 275 -5.62 -9.64 5.38
CA ALA A 275 -5.50 -10.26 4.06
C ALA A 275 -4.10 -9.97 3.48
N THR A 276 -3.53 -10.94 2.77
CA THR A 276 -2.34 -10.70 1.95
C THR A 276 -2.61 -11.07 0.50
N ALA A 277 -2.07 -10.29 -0.43
CA ALA A 277 -2.17 -10.59 -1.86
C ALA A 277 -0.82 -10.37 -2.56
N ASN A 278 -0.58 -11.15 -3.61
CA ASN A 278 0.60 -11.02 -4.45
C ASN A 278 0.28 -10.20 -5.70
N ALA A 279 -0.35 -9.02 -5.54
CA ALA A 279 -0.88 -8.31 -6.71
C ALA A 279 0.24 -7.65 -7.54
N VAL A 280 0.80 -8.42 -8.46
CA VAL A 280 1.57 -7.90 -9.60
C VAL A 280 0.61 -7.35 -10.69
N GLY A 281 -0.70 -7.57 -10.55
CA GLY A 281 -1.71 -7.21 -11.58
C GLY A 281 -2.94 -6.42 -11.15
N ALA A 282 -3.11 -6.06 -9.86
CA ALA A 282 -4.30 -5.29 -9.44
C ALA A 282 -4.14 -3.77 -9.69
N MET A 283 -2.91 -3.26 -9.76
CA MET A 283 -2.61 -1.82 -9.83
C MET A 283 -1.63 -1.46 -10.97
N SER A 284 -1.36 -2.39 -11.88
CA SER A 284 -0.42 -2.19 -12.99
C SER A 284 -1.00 -2.66 -14.33
N GLN A 285 -0.55 -1.98 -15.40
CA GLN A 285 -0.67 -2.34 -16.82
C GLN A 285 -0.27 -3.80 -17.16
N PHE A 286 0.28 -4.57 -16.22
CA PHE A 286 0.61 -6.00 -16.35
C PHE A 286 -0.52 -6.96 -15.95
N ARG A 287 -1.78 -6.54 -16.17
CA ARG A 287 -3.03 -7.29 -15.94
C ARG A 287 -3.08 -8.66 -16.62
N HIS A 288 -2.19 -8.93 -17.57
CA HIS A 288 -2.18 -10.10 -18.44
C HIS A 288 -1.30 -11.26 -17.96
N LEU A 289 -0.48 -11.07 -16.91
CA LEU A 289 0.54 -12.05 -16.51
C LEU A 289 0.06 -13.12 -15.49
N TYR A 290 -1.15 -13.00 -14.93
CA TYR A 290 -1.63 -13.89 -13.85
C TYR A 290 -3.00 -14.49 -14.17
N GLN A 291 -2.99 -15.65 -14.82
CA GLN A 291 -4.19 -16.47 -15.03
C GLN A 291 -4.63 -17.09 -13.69
N GLY A 292 -5.88 -16.88 -13.27
CA GLY A 292 -6.50 -17.57 -12.12
C GLY A 292 -6.70 -16.73 -10.85
N ALA A 293 -6.22 -15.50 -10.79
CA ALA A 293 -6.52 -14.58 -9.69
C ALA A 293 -7.91 -13.92 -9.87
N ASN A 294 -8.70 -13.88 -8.81
CA ASN A 294 -9.95 -13.15 -8.76
C ASN A 294 -9.69 -11.64 -8.81
N LEU A 295 -10.42 -10.96 -9.70
CA LEU A 295 -10.52 -9.51 -9.66
C LEU A 295 -11.30 -9.13 -8.40
N MET A 296 -10.60 -8.58 -7.41
CA MET A 296 -11.28 -7.88 -6.31
C MET A 296 -11.87 -6.60 -6.86
N ASN A 297 -13.19 -6.45 -6.75
CA ASN A 297 -13.85 -5.22 -7.16
C ASN A 297 -13.55 -4.09 -6.16
N GLU A 298 -13.72 -2.85 -6.61
CA GLU A 298 -13.49 -1.64 -5.79
C GLU A 298 -14.27 -1.69 -4.48
N ALA A 299 -15.55 -2.11 -4.55
CA ALA A 299 -16.38 -2.26 -3.37
C ALA A 299 -15.75 -3.19 -2.31
N PHE A 300 -15.19 -4.34 -2.70
CA PHE A 300 -14.53 -5.24 -1.75
C PHE A 300 -13.31 -4.56 -1.12
N LEU A 301 -12.51 -3.85 -1.92
CA LEU A 301 -11.31 -3.15 -1.47
C LEU A 301 -11.61 -1.96 -0.55
N ASP A 302 -12.72 -1.24 -0.74
CA ASP A 302 -13.15 -0.11 0.10
C ASP A 302 -13.34 -0.49 1.58
N ARG A 303 -13.52 -1.77 1.86
CA ARG A 303 -13.70 -2.31 3.22
C ARG A 303 -12.37 -2.65 3.92
N TRP A 304 -11.26 -2.52 3.19
CA TRP A 304 -9.91 -2.74 3.71
C TRP A 304 -9.13 -1.44 3.75
N ARG A 305 -8.26 -1.29 4.75
CA ARG A 305 -7.08 -0.45 4.57
C ARG A 305 -6.04 -1.21 3.76
N VAL A 306 -5.86 -0.79 2.52
CA VAL A 306 -4.90 -1.41 1.59
C VAL A 306 -3.56 -0.72 1.70
N TYR A 307 -2.50 -1.48 1.99
CA TYR A 307 -1.12 -1.01 1.96
C TYR A 307 -0.32 -1.76 0.90
N LEU A 308 0.48 -1.01 0.13
CA LEU A 308 1.45 -1.55 -0.80
C LEU A 308 2.78 -1.76 -0.07
N LEU A 309 3.26 -3.00 -0.07
CA LEU A 309 4.47 -3.44 0.59
C LEU A 309 5.51 -3.85 -0.45
N ASP A 310 6.32 -2.88 -0.85
CA ASP A 310 7.51 -3.13 -1.63
C ASP A 310 8.61 -3.76 -0.77
N TYR A 311 9.63 -4.29 -1.45
CA TYR A 311 10.83 -4.75 -0.76
C TYR A 311 11.47 -3.65 0.10
N LEU A 312 12.25 -4.09 1.07
CA LEU A 312 13.01 -3.21 1.94
C LEU A 312 14.04 -2.41 1.14
N SER A 313 14.31 -1.19 1.59
CA SER A 313 15.39 -0.37 1.03
C SER A 313 16.75 -1.04 1.27
N PRO A 314 17.80 -0.72 0.48
CA PRO A 314 19.13 -1.31 0.69
C PRO A 314 19.67 -1.10 2.10
N ALA A 315 19.36 0.04 2.72
CA ALA A 315 19.74 0.34 4.10
C ALA A 315 19.01 -0.55 5.11
N GLU A 316 17.71 -0.79 4.92
CA GLU A 316 16.93 -1.70 5.76
C GLU A 316 17.34 -3.16 5.56
N GLU A 317 17.60 -3.60 4.33
CA GLU A 317 18.08 -4.96 4.08
C GLU A 317 19.48 -5.21 4.64
N THR A 318 20.34 -4.19 4.62
CA THR A 318 21.64 -4.23 5.31
C THR A 318 21.43 -4.54 6.80
N GLU A 319 20.50 -3.83 7.45
CA GLU A 319 20.17 -4.07 8.85
C GLU A 319 19.58 -5.46 9.08
N VAL A 320 18.67 -5.91 8.22
CA VAL A 320 18.09 -7.26 8.29
C VAL A 320 19.16 -8.33 8.19
N LEU A 321 20.08 -8.22 7.22
CA LEU A 321 21.16 -9.18 7.03
C LEU A 321 22.10 -9.24 8.26
N VAL A 322 22.52 -8.08 8.76
CA VAL A 322 23.39 -8.00 9.95
C VAL A 322 22.70 -8.62 11.16
N ARG A 323 21.44 -8.29 11.41
CA ARG A 323 20.69 -8.81 12.57
C ARG A 323 20.42 -10.31 12.46
N THR A 324 20.06 -10.78 11.27
CA THR A 324 19.66 -12.18 11.04
C THR A 324 20.84 -13.13 11.07
N LEU A 325 22.00 -12.69 10.54
CA LEU A 325 23.18 -13.53 10.36
C LEU A 325 24.34 -13.13 11.30
N ALA A 326 24.03 -12.43 12.39
CA ALA A 326 24.99 -12.11 13.43
C ALA A 326 25.54 -13.38 14.11
N PRO A 327 26.80 -13.39 14.58
CA PRO A 327 27.81 -12.32 14.43
C PRO A 327 28.61 -12.42 13.12
N HIS A 328 28.30 -13.37 12.24
CA HIS A 328 29.12 -13.71 11.07
C HIS A 328 28.96 -12.72 9.89
N MET A 329 27.84 -12.00 9.82
CA MET A 329 27.60 -10.98 8.81
C MET A 329 28.17 -9.62 9.21
N THR A 330 29.15 -9.14 8.45
CA THR A 330 29.70 -7.78 8.61
C THR A 330 28.86 -6.75 7.86
N ARG A 331 28.86 -5.51 8.33
CA ARG A 331 28.12 -4.41 7.67
C ARG A 331 28.57 -4.17 6.23
N PRO A 332 29.88 -4.14 5.88
CA PRO A 332 30.30 -4.01 4.48
C PRO A 332 29.76 -5.13 3.57
N LEU A 333 29.82 -6.39 4.01
CA LEU A 333 29.25 -7.51 3.26
C LEU A 333 27.74 -7.35 3.06
N ALA A 334 27.01 -6.99 4.12
CA ALA A 334 25.58 -6.77 4.06
C ALA A 334 25.19 -5.63 3.10
N VAL A 335 25.95 -4.52 3.09
CA VAL A 335 25.75 -3.41 2.16
C VAL A 335 25.90 -3.87 0.71
N THR A 336 26.96 -4.61 0.39
CA THR A 336 27.19 -5.15 -0.97
C THR A 336 26.06 -6.09 -1.39
N LEU A 337 25.65 -7.01 -0.52
CA LEU A 337 24.56 -7.95 -0.80
C LEU A 337 23.22 -7.23 -1.02
N ALA A 338 22.91 -6.24 -0.19
CA ALA A 338 21.70 -5.43 -0.35
C ALA A 338 21.71 -4.62 -1.65
N ALA A 339 22.87 -4.08 -2.06
CA ALA A 339 23.02 -3.40 -3.33
C ALA A 339 22.78 -4.33 -4.53
N ILE A 340 23.34 -5.55 -4.50
CA ILE A 340 23.11 -6.57 -5.53
C ILE A 340 21.61 -6.91 -5.65
N ALA A 341 20.92 -7.09 -4.52
CA ALA A 341 19.49 -7.36 -4.52
C ALA A 341 18.68 -6.20 -5.10
N ALA A 342 19.05 -4.96 -4.78
CA ALA A 342 18.41 -3.77 -5.32
C ALA A 342 18.60 -3.62 -6.84
N ASP A 343 19.80 -3.92 -7.35
CA ASP A 343 20.07 -3.91 -8.79
C ASP A 343 19.29 -5.02 -9.52
N CYS A 344 19.20 -6.21 -8.93
CA CYS A 344 18.34 -7.27 -9.48
C CYS A 344 16.87 -6.85 -9.53
N ARG A 345 16.37 -6.14 -8.50
CA ARG A 345 14.99 -5.62 -8.52
C ARG A 345 14.81 -4.49 -9.53
N THR A 346 15.83 -3.68 -9.75
CA THR A 346 15.83 -2.64 -10.79
C THR A 346 15.78 -3.27 -12.18
N ALA A 347 16.54 -4.34 -12.42
CA ALA A 347 16.47 -5.11 -13.65
C ALA A 347 15.08 -5.73 -13.87
N PHE A 348 14.47 -6.29 -12.82
CA PHE A 348 13.07 -6.76 -12.88
C PHE A 348 12.09 -5.64 -13.20
N ALA A 349 12.22 -4.46 -12.59
CA ALA A 349 11.35 -3.30 -12.86
C ALA A 349 11.50 -2.76 -14.30
N ARG A 350 12.63 -3.06 -14.97
CA ARG A 350 12.88 -2.75 -16.39
C ARG A 350 12.48 -3.89 -17.33
N GLU A 351 11.91 -4.96 -16.80
CA GLU A 351 11.53 -6.18 -17.55
C GLU A 351 12.73 -6.98 -18.10
N ASP A 352 13.95 -6.70 -17.64
CA ASP A 352 15.15 -7.46 -18.00
C ASP A 352 15.21 -8.82 -17.29
N LEU A 353 14.53 -8.96 -16.14
CA LEU A 353 14.37 -10.22 -15.42
C LEU A 353 12.90 -10.63 -15.39
N SER A 354 12.64 -11.94 -15.52
CA SER A 354 11.28 -12.48 -15.48
C SER A 354 10.66 -12.50 -14.08
N SER A 355 11.48 -12.45 -13.03
CA SER A 355 11.03 -12.55 -11.64
C SER A 355 11.80 -11.65 -10.69
N ALA A 356 11.09 -11.11 -9.69
CA ALA A 356 11.68 -10.23 -8.70
C ALA A 356 12.65 -10.98 -7.76
N PHE A 357 13.75 -10.32 -7.38
CA PHE A 357 14.72 -10.84 -6.43
C PHE A 357 14.26 -10.60 -4.97
N SER A 358 13.70 -11.62 -4.33
CA SER A 358 13.09 -11.47 -3.00
C SER A 358 14.10 -11.38 -1.84
N THR A 359 13.71 -10.72 -0.75
CA THR A 359 14.51 -10.68 0.49
C THR A 359 14.76 -12.09 1.08
N ARG A 360 13.81 -13.02 0.90
CA ARG A 360 14.01 -14.44 1.26
C ARG A 360 15.18 -15.06 0.49
N ARG A 361 15.25 -14.82 -0.82
CA ARG A 361 16.35 -15.30 -1.69
C ARG A 361 17.68 -14.66 -1.30
N LEU A 362 17.67 -13.38 -0.94
CA LEU A 362 18.84 -12.66 -0.44
C LEU A 362 19.41 -13.30 0.84
N ILE A 363 18.55 -13.60 1.83
CA ILE A 363 18.97 -14.22 3.10
C ILE A 363 19.50 -15.63 2.87
N ASP A 364 18.82 -16.47 2.08
CA ASP A 364 19.25 -17.82 1.71
C ASP A 364 20.64 -17.81 1.04
N TRP A 365 20.83 -16.90 0.09
CA TRP A 365 22.13 -16.74 -0.58
C TRP A 365 23.23 -16.28 0.38
N ALA A 366 22.93 -15.31 1.25
CA ALA A 366 23.88 -14.80 2.24
C ALA A 366 24.33 -15.89 3.24
N GLU A 367 23.39 -16.72 3.72
CA GLU A 367 23.68 -17.83 4.62
C GLU A 367 24.59 -18.88 3.94
N LEU A 368 24.27 -19.25 2.69
CA LEU A 368 25.11 -20.17 1.92
C LEU A 368 26.50 -19.59 1.64
N MET A 369 26.59 -18.29 1.33
CA MET A 369 27.86 -17.61 1.08
C MET A 369 28.75 -17.60 2.31
N LEU A 370 28.19 -17.33 3.50
CA LEU A 370 28.95 -17.37 4.76
C LEU A 370 29.47 -18.79 5.08
N ARG A 371 28.74 -19.83 4.64
CA ARG A 371 29.16 -21.22 4.81
C ARG A 371 30.26 -21.65 3.83
N THR A 372 30.21 -21.20 2.57
CA THR A 372 31.14 -21.64 1.52
C THR A 372 32.35 -20.73 1.36
N GLY A 373 32.25 -19.46 1.75
CA GLY A 373 33.23 -18.42 1.39
C GLY A 373 33.24 -18.08 -0.10
N GLU A 374 32.31 -18.63 -0.88
CA GLU A 374 32.29 -18.53 -2.34
C GLU A 374 30.91 -18.02 -2.83
N PRO A 375 30.78 -16.72 -3.19
CA PRO A 375 29.51 -16.10 -3.55
C PRO A 375 28.83 -16.75 -4.76
N GLU A 376 29.59 -17.03 -5.82
CA GLU A 376 29.09 -17.65 -7.07
C GLU A 376 28.63 -19.10 -6.84
N ARG A 377 29.38 -19.87 -6.05
CA ARG A 377 29.00 -21.24 -5.70
C ARG A 377 27.75 -21.27 -4.84
N ALA A 378 27.61 -20.33 -3.90
CA ALA A 378 26.41 -20.17 -3.09
C ALA A 378 25.19 -19.74 -3.93
N ALA A 379 25.39 -18.91 -4.94
CA ALA A 379 24.33 -18.45 -5.84
C ALA A 379 23.73 -19.59 -6.69
N GLY A 380 24.49 -20.65 -6.96
CA GLY A 380 24.02 -21.85 -7.68
C GLY A 380 22.68 -22.39 -7.16
N PRO A 381 22.64 -22.97 -5.95
CA PRO A 381 21.40 -23.49 -5.36
C PRO A 381 20.46 -22.40 -4.82
N ALA A 382 20.97 -21.25 -4.35
CA ALA A 382 20.10 -20.20 -3.80
C ALA A 382 19.32 -19.44 -4.88
N ILE A 383 19.90 -19.27 -6.07
CA ILE A 383 19.42 -18.35 -7.10
C ILE A 383 19.32 -19.06 -8.46
N TYR A 384 20.45 -19.49 -9.04
CA TYR A 384 20.54 -19.87 -10.45
C TYR A 384 19.69 -21.08 -10.82
N ALA A 385 19.59 -22.07 -9.92
CA ALA A 385 18.78 -23.27 -10.15
C ALA A 385 17.26 -23.00 -10.15
N LYS A 386 16.81 -21.79 -9.75
CA LYS A 386 15.40 -21.44 -9.56
C LYS A 386 14.87 -20.46 -10.63
N VAL A 387 15.69 -20.09 -11.60
CA VAL A 387 15.37 -19.09 -12.64
C VAL A 387 15.78 -19.59 -14.01
N SER A 388 15.37 -18.88 -15.07
CA SER A 388 15.78 -19.22 -16.44
C SER A 388 17.31 -19.08 -16.61
N PRO A 389 17.92 -19.78 -17.58
CA PRO A 389 19.34 -19.61 -17.88
C PRO A 389 19.73 -18.16 -18.22
N GLU A 390 18.83 -17.41 -18.85
CA GLU A 390 18.99 -16.00 -19.21
C GLU A 390 19.00 -15.11 -17.95
N ASP A 391 18.00 -15.25 -17.08
CA ASP A 391 17.95 -14.55 -15.80
C ASP A 391 19.18 -14.86 -14.94
N ALA A 392 19.59 -16.13 -14.91
CA ALA A 392 20.78 -16.56 -14.17
C ALA A 392 22.06 -15.88 -14.71
N ALA A 393 22.18 -15.73 -16.03
CA ALA A 393 23.32 -15.05 -16.65
C ALA A 393 23.36 -13.56 -16.30
N LEU A 394 22.20 -12.88 -16.34
CA LEU A 394 22.10 -11.47 -15.98
C LEU A 394 22.40 -11.24 -14.48
N ILE A 395 21.79 -12.04 -13.59
CA ILE A 395 22.05 -11.96 -12.14
C ILE A 395 23.53 -12.24 -11.84
N ARG A 396 24.15 -13.20 -12.54
CA ARG A 396 25.60 -13.44 -12.43
C ARG A 396 26.41 -12.22 -12.84
N GLY A 397 26.03 -11.54 -13.92
CA GLY A 397 26.65 -10.27 -14.34
C GLY A 397 26.59 -9.21 -13.24
N ILE A 398 25.43 -9.02 -12.60
CA ILE A 398 25.23 -8.08 -11.49
C ILE A 398 26.12 -8.47 -10.29
N ILE A 399 26.12 -9.75 -9.89
CA ILE A 399 26.95 -10.23 -8.77
C ILE A 399 28.43 -9.93 -9.02
N ARG A 400 28.93 -10.23 -10.22
CA ARG A 400 30.33 -9.97 -10.58
C ARG A 400 30.68 -8.49 -10.60
N HIS A 401 29.77 -7.64 -11.06
CA HIS A 401 29.97 -6.19 -11.06
C HIS A 401 30.25 -5.63 -9.66
N HIS A 402 29.54 -6.13 -8.65
CA HIS A 402 29.68 -5.68 -7.26
C HIS A 402 30.86 -6.31 -6.50
N ILE A 403 31.27 -7.52 -6.88
CA ILE A 403 32.30 -8.29 -6.14
C ILE A 403 33.69 -8.19 -6.79
N ALA A 404 33.77 -7.81 -8.08
CA ALA A 404 35.05 -7.66 -8.75
C ALA A 404 35.92 -6.59 -8.03
N PRO A 405 37.23 -6.85 -7.84
CA PRO A 405 38.12 -5.84 -7.29
C PRO A 405 38.11 -4.60 -8.19
N ALA A 406 37.99 -3.42 -7.58
CA ALA A 406 38.17 -2.16 -8.30
C ALA A 406 39.58 -2.18 -8.94
N GLY A 407 39.60 -2.21 -10.27
CA GLY A 407 40.84 -2.26 -11.06
C GLY A 407 41.66 -1.00 -10.99
#